data_AF-A0A959RSE6-F1
#
_entry.id   AF-A0A959RSE6-F1
#
_cell.length_a   1.000
_cell.length_b   1.000
_cell.length_c   1.000
_cell.angle_alpha   90.00
_cell.angle_beta   90.00
_cell.angle_gamma   90.00
#
_symmetry.space_group_name_H-M   'P 1'
#
loop_
_entity.id
_entity.type
_entity.pdbx_description
1 polymer ?
#
loop_
_entity_poly.entity_id
_entity_poly.type
_entity_poly.pdbx_seq_one_letter_code
_entity_poly.pdbx_strand_id
1 'polypeptide(L)'
;MKRILLPTDFSNNSWNAIKYALQLFREQECSFILLNTYTPIIFEMEYMYSSSMQMEIVDAMKETSKRELSEILKKIKSEFNNTKHTFSQISSFNTLVLEINELHNKNAIDMIVMGTKGTSGVKR
;
A
#
# COMPACT_ATOMS: atom_id res chain seq x y z
N MET A 1 -11.25 10.70 14.24
CA MET A 1 -10.68 9.38 13.85
C MET A 1 -9.59 9.63 12.83
N LYS A 2 -8.35 9.22 13.09
CA LYS A 2 -7.22 9.46 12.17
C LYS A 2 -7.24 8.47 11.01
N ARG A 3 -6.98 8.94 9.79
CA ARG A 3 -6.86 8.12 8.57
C ARG A 3 -5.41 7.97 8.20
N ILE A 4 -4.89 6.77 8.37
CA ILE A 4 -3.47 6.46 8.23
C ILE A 4 -3.29 5.59 7.00
N LEU A 5 -2.56 6.11 6.03
CA LEU A 5 -2.17 5.37 4.83
C LEU A 5 -0.99 4.46 5.14
N LEU A 6 -1.10 3.20 4.73
CA LEU A 6 -0.06 2.17 4.85
C LEU A 6 0.29 1.65 3.45
N PRO A 7 1.20 2.31 2.72
CA PRO A 7 1.70 1.80 1.46
C PRO A 7 2.44 0.48 1.63
N THR A 8 2.24 -0.46 0.71
CA THR A 8 2.92 -1.75 0.74
C THR A 8 3.29 -2.24 -0.66
N ASP A 9 4.53 -2.71 -0.77
CA ASP A 9 5.06 -3.50 -1.88
C ASP A 9 5.10 -5.01 -1.53
N PHE A 10 4.36 -5.39 -0.48
CA PHE A 10 4.31 -6.75 0.09
C PHE A 10 5.65 -7.26 0.64
N SER A 11 6.64 -6.39 0.80
CA SER A 11 7.94 -6.76 1.38
C SER A 11 7.89 -6.89 2.90
N ASN A 12 8.94 -7.50 3.47
CA ASN A 12 9.11 -7.53 4.93
C ASN A 12 9.25 -6.12 5.53
N ASN A 13 9.77 -5.14 4.77
CA ASN A 13 9.93 -3.77 5.26
C ASN A 13 8.58 -3.05 5.36
N SER A 14 7.70 -3.20 4.36
CA SER A 14 6.35 -2.67 4.47
C SER A 14 5.57 -3.37 5.58
N TRP A 15 5.74 -4.69 5.73
CA TRP A 15 5.12 -5.44 6.84
C TRP A 15 5.58 -4.93 8.21
N ASN A 16 6.87 -4.65 8.39
CA ASN A 16 7.37 -4.08 9.64
C ASN A 16 6.80 -2.69 9.92
N ALA A 17 6.67 -1.83 8.91
CA ALA A 17 6.03 -0.53 9.06
C ALA A 17 4.55 -0.62 9.43
N ILE A 18 3.82 -1.56 8.82
CA ILE A 18 2.42 -1.85 9.17
C ILE A 18 2.31 -2.23 10.65
N LYS A 19 3.09 -3.22 11.11
CA LYS A 19 3.09 -3.63 12.53
C LYS A 19 3.43 -2.48 13.47
N TYR A 20 4.42 -1.66 13.09
CA TYR A 20 4.82 -0.49 13.86
C TYR A 20 3.67 0.51 13.98
N ALA A 21 2.98 0.83 12.88
CA ALA A 21 1.83 1.73 12.89
C ALA A 21 0.70 1.21 13.79
N LEU A 22 0.35 -0.07 13.67
CA LEU A 22 -0.70 -0.69 14.49
C LEU A 22 -0.38 -0.61 15.99
N GLN A 23 0.89 -0.84 16.37
CA GLN A 23 1.32 -0.74 17.76
C GLN A 23 1.40 0.72 18.25
N LEU A 24 1.92 1.63 17.42
CA LEU A 24 2.02 3.06 17.74
C LEU A 24 0.65 3.68 18.03
N PHE A 25 -0.37 3.25 17.30
CA PHE A 25 -1.74 3.75 17.43
C PHE A 25 -2.67 2.82 18.21
N ARG A 26 -2.14 1.84 18.95
CA ARG A 26 -2.96 0.81 19.62
C ARG A 26 -4.07 1.36 20.53
N GLU A 27 -3.83 2.51 21.16
CA GLU A 27 -4.80 3.14 22.06
C GLU A 27 -5.75 4.13 21.40
N GLN A 28 -5.55 4.44 20.11
CA GLN A 28 -6.27 5.49 19.36
C GLN A 28 -7.22 4.87 18.33
N GLU A 29 -8.39 5.50 18.15
CA GLU A 29 -9.30 5.16 17.05
C GLU A 29 -8.75 5.61 15.70
N CYS A 30 -8.46 4.63 14.84
CA CYS A 30 -7.79 4.84 13.56
C CYS A 30 -8.44 4.04 12.43
N SER A 31 -8.52 4.67 11.26
CA SER A 31 -8.82 4.01 9.98
C SER A 31 -7.52 3.80 9.23
N PHE A 32 -7.11 2.55 9.04
CA PHE A 32 -5.94 2.21 8.26
C PHE A 32 -6.33 1.91 6.82
N ILE A 33 -5.65 2.54 5.87
CA ILE A 33 -5.86 2.35 4.44
C ILE A 33 -4.63 1.62 3.90
N LEU A 34 -4.77 0.33 3.56
CA LEU A 34 -3.71 -0.43 2.91
C LEU A 34 -3.68 -0.05 1.43
N LEU A 35 -2.53 0.44 0.95
CA LEU A 35 -2.38 0.86 -0.45
C LEU A 35 -1.32 0.02 -1.14
N ASN A 36 -1.69 -0.57 -2.27
CA ASN A 36 -0.73 -1.07 -3.25
C ASN A 36 -1.03 -0.43 -4.61
N THR A 37 0.01 0.13 -5.23
CA THR A 37 -0.04 0.67 -6.59
C THR A 37 0.62 -0.31 -7.55
N TYR A 38 -0.07 -0.67 -8.63
CA TYR A 38 0.39 -1.63 -9.62
C TYR A 38 0.40 -1.02 -11.02
N THR A 39 1.20 0.02 -11.29
CA THR A 39 1.50 0.35 -12.69
C THR A 39 2.70 1.24 -12.94
N PRO A 40 3.26 1.24 -14.16
CA PRO A 40 4.59 0.69 -14.37
C PRO A 40 5.57 1.73 -14.92
N ILE A 41 6.83 1.33 -14.96
CA ILE A 41 7.81 1.94 -15.86
C ILE A 41 7.38 1.55 -17.30
N ILE A 42 6.47 2.31 -17.90
CA ILE A 42 5.88 2.08 -19.25
C ILE A 42 6.89 2.32 -20.36
N PHE A 43 8.01 2.98 -20.08
CA PHE A 43 8.92 3.47 -21.11
C PHE A 43 9.65 2.39 -21.94
N GLU A 44 9.59 1.09 -21.57
CA GLU A 44 10.32 0.04 -22.30
C GLU A 44 9.44 -1.01 -23.01
N MET A 45 8.16 -1.18 -22.66
CA MET A 45 7.34 -2.29 -23.19
C MET A 45 6.37 -1.91 -24.34
N GLU A 46 6.21 -0.62 -24.62
CA GLU A 46 5.22 -0.11 -25.60
C GLU A 46 5.47 -0.62 -27.04
N TYR A 47 6.69 -1.06 -27.35
CA TYR A 47 7.07 -1.55 -28.68
C TYR A 47 6.92 -3.07 -28.88
N MET A 48 6.58 -3.86 -27.85
CA MET A 48 6.71 -5.33 -27.92
C MET A 48 5.40 -6.13 -27.85
N TYR A 49 4.28 -5.54 -27.39
CA TYR A 49 3.05 -6.28 -27.10
C TYR A 49 1.79 -5.72 -27.79
N SER A 50 0.89 -6.61 -28.21
CA SER A 50 -0.44 -6.20 -28.71
C SER A 50 -1.31 -5.62 -27.58
N SER A 51 -2.28 -4.78 -27.93
CA SER A 51 -3.19 -4.13 -26.98
C SER A 51 -3.99 -5.11 -26.11
N SER A 52 -4.34 -6.29 -26.64
CA SER A 52 -5.06 -7.33 -25.89
C SER A 52 -4.20 -7.95 -24.79
N MET A 53 -2.93 -8.24 -25.09
CA MET A 53 -2.02 -8.87 -24.15
C MET A 53 -1.61 -7.90 -23.02
N GLN A 54 -1.54 -6.61 -23.32
CA GLN A 54 -1.34 -5.57 -22.31
C GLN A 54 -2.50 -5.51 -21.31
N MET A 55 -3.76 -5.62 -21.77
CA MET A 55 -4.92 -5.63 -20.88
C MET A 55 -4.91 -6.85 -19.94
N GLU A 56 -4.58 -8.04 -20.44
CA GLU A 56 -4.49 -9.25 -19.62
C GLU A 56 -3.41 -9.13 -18.53
N ILE A 57 -2.25 -8.54 -18.84
CA ILE A 57 -1.19 -8.30 -17.86
C ILE A 57 -1.67 -7.35 -16.76
N VAL A 58 -2.33 -6.26 -17.15
CA VAL A 58 -2.85 -5.27 -16.19
C VAL A 58 -3.88 -5.90 -15.26
N ASP A 59 -4.79 -6.71 -15.79
CA ASP A 59 -5.79 -7.42 -15.00
C ASP A 59 -5.13 -8.44 -14.05
N ALA A 60 -4.11 -9.17 -14.51
CA ALA A 60 -3.36 -10.08 -13.66
C ALA A 60 -2.64 -9.36 -12.50
N MET A 61 -2.05 -8.18 -12.76
CA MET A 61 -1.41 -7.35 -11.74
C MET A 61 -2.43 -6.82 -10.73
N LYS A 62 -3.60 -6.39 -11.20
CA LYS A 62 -4.73 -5.95 -10.36
C LYS A 62 -5.20 -7.05 -9.42
N GLU A 63 -5.45 -8.24 -9.96
CA GLU A 63 -5.92 -9.37 -9.15
C GLU A 63 -4.85 -9.83 -8.15
N THR A 64 -3.57 -9.80 -8.55
CA THR A 64 -2.46 -10.03 -7.61
C THR A 64 -2.44 -9.01 -6.48
N SER A 65 -2.53 -7.72 -6.81
CA SER A 65 -2.56 -6.64 -5.83
C SER A 65 -3.70 -6.79 -4.82
N LYS A 66 -4.93 -7.05 -5.29
CA LYS A 66 -6.09 -7.30 -4.42
C LYS A 66 -5.92 -8.54 -3.53
N ARG A 67 -5.42 -9.64 -4.10
CA ARG A 67 -5.20 -10.90 -3.38
C ARG A 67 -4.20 -10.69 -2.24
N GLU A 68 -3.04 -10.12 -2.54
CA GLU A 68 -1.98 -9.88 -1.54
C GLU A 68 -2.41 -8.86 -0.47
N LEU A 69 -3.15 -7.81 -0.84
CA LEU A 69 -3.76 -6.89 0.14
C LEU A 69 -4.72 -7.63 1.08
N SER A 70 -5.50 -8.59 0.55
CA SER A 70 -6.43 -9.40 1.33
C SER A 70 -5.71 -10.34 2.30
N GLU A 71 -4.59 -10.92 1.87
CA GLU A 71 -3.74 -11.74 2.74
C GLU A 71 -3.09 -10.91 3.85
N ILE A 72 -2.60 -9.70 3.55
CA ILE A 72 -2.12 -8.77 4.60
C ILE A 72 -3.24 -8.45 5.59
N LEU A 73 -4.46 -8.15 5.12
CA LEU A 73 -5.56 -7.82 6.01
C LEU A 73 -5.95 -9.01 6.90
N LYS A 74 -5.97 -10.23 6.36
CA LYS A 74 -6.18 -11.45 7.17
C LYS A 74 -5.10 -11.59 8.23
N LYS A 75 -3.83 -11.41 7.86
CA LYS A 75 -2.68 -11.47 8.76
C LYS A 75 -2.75 -10.41 9.87
N ILE A 76 -3.16 -9.19 9.55
CA ILE A 76 -3.40 -8.13 10.54
C ILE A 76 -4.47 -8.57 11.52
N LYS A 77 -5.63 -9.05 11.03
CA LYS A 77 -6.73 -9.49 11.89
C LYS A 77 -6.37 -10.68 12.78
N SER A 78 -5.49 -11.58 12.32
CA SER A 78 -5.02 -12.70 13.13
C SER A 78 -4.00 -12.30 14.20
N GLU A 79 -3.11 -11.33 13.90
CA GLU A 79 -2.02 -10.92 14.81
C GLU A 79 -2.41 -9.75 15.74
N PHE A 80 -3.34 -8.89 15.30
CA PHE A 80 -3.71 -7.63 15.95
C PHE A 80 -5.24 -7.51 16.05
N ASN A 81 -5.80 -8.09 17.11
CA ASN A 81 -7.23 -7.96 17.40
C ASN A 81 -7.51 -6.66 18.17
N ASN A 82 -7.68 -5.54 17.45
CA ASN A 82 -7.97 -4.23 18.04
C ASN A 82 -9.28 -3.64 17.50
N THR A 83 -10.28 -3.51 18.37
CA THR A 83 -11.60 -2.97 18.02
C THR A 83 -11.61 -1.47 17.72
N LYS A 84 -10.56 -0.73 18.11
CA LYS A 84 -10.38 0.69 17.80
C LYS A 84 -9.89 0.92 16.36
N HIS A 85 -9.49 -0.13 15.65
CA HIS A 85 -8.88 -0.03 14.32
C HIS A 85 -9.82 -0.57 13.24
N THR A 86 -10.05 0.24 12.21
CA THR A 86 -10.78 -0.17 11.00
C THR A 86 -9.83 -0.20 9.81
N PHE A 87 -10.18 -0.96 8.78
CA PHE A 87 -9.30 -1.23 7.65
C PHE A 87 -10.03 -1.10 6.32
N SER A 88 -9.39 -0.46 5.36
CA SER A 88 -9.78 -0.47 3.95
C SER A 88 -8.57 -0.78 3.06
N GLN A 89 -8.84 -1.10 1.80
CA GLN A 89 -7.82 -1.52 0.84
C GLN A 89 -7.98 -0.70 -0.44
N ILE A 90 -6.86 -0.24 -0.98
CA ILE A 90 -6.78 0.43 -2.28
C ILE A 90 -5.76 -0.33 -3.12
N SER A 91 -6.26 -0.90 -4.20
CA SER A 91 -5.48 -1.48 -5.28
C SER A 91 -5.59 -0.48 -6.44
N SER A 92 -4.54 0.31 -6.67
CA SER A 92 -4.56 1.40 -7.67
C SER A 92 -3.64 1.13 -8.87
N PHE A 93 -4.16 1.38 -10.06
CA PHE A 93 -3.37 1.48 -11.29
C PHE A 93 -2.75 2.89 -11.33
N ASN A 94 -1.63 3.11 -10.64
CA ASN A 94 -0.95 4.40 -10.61
C ASN A 94 0.53 4.24 -10.18
N THR A 95 1.28 5.34 -10.14
CA THR A 95 2.53 5.39 -9.35
C THR A 95 2.21 5.75 -7.90
N LEU A 96 3.05 5.30 -6.96
CA LEU A 96 2.85 5.57 -5.54
C LEU A 96 2.73 7.07 -5.23
N VAL A 97 3.58 7.91 -5.83
CA VAL A 97 3.60 9.36 -5.59
C VAL A 97 2.31 10.01 -6.08
N LEU A 98 1.86 9.68 -7.29
CA LEU A 98 0.63 10.24 -7.85
C LEU A 98 -0.59 9.81 -7.05
N GLU A 99 -0.68 8.54 -6.67
CA GLU A 99 -1.80 8.04 -5.87
C GLU A 99 -1.86 8.71 -4.48
N ILE A 100 -0.72 8.87 -3.82
CA ILE A 100 -0.64 9.58 -2.53
C ILE A 100 -1.13 11.03 -2.70
N ASN A 101 -0.72 11.72 -3.76
CA ASN A 101 -1.14 13.10 -4.02
C ASN A 101 -2.65 13.18 -4.28
N GLU A 102 -3.22 12.24 -5.03
CA GLU A 102 -4.67 12.18 -5.25
C GLU A 102 -5.43 11.96 -3.93
N LEU A 103 -4.96 11.04 -3.08
CA LEU A 103 -5.55 10.79 -1.77
C LEU A 103 -5.44 12.00 -0.85
N HIS A 104 -4.30 12.71 -0.87
CA HIS A 104 -4.11 13.94 -0.13
C HIS A 104 -5.08 15.04 -0.59
N ASN A 105 -5.17 15.27 -1.91
CA ASN A 105 -6.04 16.30 -2.49
C ASN A 105 -7.53 16.05 -2.24
N LYS A 106 -7.93 14.78 -2.12
CA LYS A 106 -9.29 14.37 -1.71
C LYS A 106 -9.53 14.49 -0.20
N ASN A 107 -8.57 15.04 0.55
CA ASN A 107 -8.54 15.05 2.00
C ASN A 107 -8.83 13.67 2.58
N ALA A 108 -8.31 12.59 1.99
CA ALA A 108 -8.64 11.21 2.36
C ALA A 108 -7.71 10.63 3.45
N ILE A 109 -6.56 11.25 3.69
CA ILE A 109 -5.50 10.76 4.58
C ILE A 109 -4.97 11.89 5.46
N ASP A 110 -4.63 11.56 6.71
CA ASP A 110 -4.07 12.50 7.69
C ASP A 110 -2.58 12.21 7.97
N MET A 111 -2.14 10.97 7.72
CA MET A 111 -0.77 10.52 7.94
C MET A 111 -0.40 9.37 6.99
N ILE A 112 0.88 9.25 6.66
CA ILE A 112 1.45 8.12 5.93
C ILE A 112 2.49 7.44 6.82
N VAL A 113 2.41 6.12 6.97
CA VAL A 113 3.45 5.31 7.61
C VAL A 113 3.94 4.28 6.60
N MET A 114 5.21 4.37 6.21
CA MET A 114 5.80 3.52 5.18
C MET A 114 7.10 2.86 5.64
N GLY A 115 7.39 1.69 5.07
CA GLY A 115 8.66 1.01 5.27
C GLY A 115 9.78 1.68 4.46
N THR A 116 11.00 1.58 4.98
CA THR A 116 12.22 1.94 4.24
C THR A 116 13.16 0.76 4.25
N LYS A 117 14.00 0.61 3.22
CA LYS A 117 15.07 -0.40 3.22
C LYS A 117 16.23 -0.03 4.16
N GLY A 118 16.28 1.21 4.64
CA GLY A 118 17.47 1.81 5.23
C GLY A 118 18.54 1.99 4.15
N THR A 119 18.98 3.21 3.94
CA THR A 119 20.28 3.45 3.28
C THR A 119 21.30 3.57 4.40
N SER A 120 22.52 3.06 4.20
CA SER A 120 23.67 3.31 5.09
C SER A 120 24.12 4.78 5.10
N GLY A 121 23.19 5.73 4.87
CA GLY A 121 23.41 7.15 4.70
C GLY A 121 23.77 7.90 5.98
N VAL A 122 24.30 7.22 7.00
CA VAL A 122 25.12 7.90 8.01
C VAL A 122 26.49 8.14 7.38
N LYS A 123 26.60 9.21 6.58
CA LYS A 123 27.87 9.93 6.55
C LYS A 123 27.92 10.71 7.87
N ARG A 124 28.78 10.25 8.78
CA ARG A 124 29.24 11.07 9.91
C ARG A 124 29.93 12.31 9.39
#